data_AF-A0A3D8SD35-F1
#
_entry.id   AF-A0A3D8SD35-F1
#
_cell.length_a   1.000
_cell.length_b   1.000
_cell.length_c   1.000
_cell.angle_alpha   90.00
_cell.angle_beta   90.00
_cell.angle_gamma   90.00
#
_symmetry.space_group_name_H-M   'P 1'
#
loop_
_entity.id
_entity.type
_entity.pdbx_description
1 polymer ?
#
loop_
_entity_poly.entity_id
_entity_poly.type
_entity_poly.pdbx_seq_one_letter_code
_entity_poly.pdbx_strand_id
1 'polypeptide(L)'
;MYTKSIVVLALSAATMVSAHGNVQVVTGDKGGNVTALGIKGASVARFGANAQTEQDTTVFGKGTANKPMTDGLGKTTDNGALKVADLKAAMVSSGSTLPQVSNDGTGTLTGTWRIVTSDGTANDKQGNLFAVLDTTGTGTYSQGTQLVATSDMVGNGKGNVVQRAVESALKSVGLLKRANNVGADAPFSVKIPAGTTCTGNDAASGMTNFCLMKIANNNNAGPFGGNVAFQIAGTAAPAAAPAAAKRAFKA
;
A
#
# COMPACT_ATOMS: atom_id res chain seq x y z
N MET A 1 -25.35 -7.91 54.21
CA MET A 1 -25.54 -7.30 52.88
C MET A 1 -24.28 -6.51 52.55
N TYR A 2 -23.39 -7.06 51.73
CA TYR A 2 -22.23 -6.33 51.20
C TYR A 2 -22.07 -6.72 49.73
N THR A 3 -22.63 -5.89 48.85
CA THR A 3 -22.54 -6.07 47.40
C THR A 3 -21.11 -5.75 46.98
N LYS A 4 -20.33 -6.79 46.70
CA LYS A 4 -19.00 -6.67 46.10
C LYS A 4 -19.19 -6.23 44.64
N SER A 5 -19.01 -4.94 44.38
CA SER A 5 -18.92 -4.42 43.02
C SER A 5 -17.65 -4.96 42.36
N ILE A 6 -17.83 -5.97 41.50
CA ILE A 6 -16.79 -6.40 40.57
C ILE A 6 -16.75 -5.37 39.45
N VAL A 7 -15.79 -4.45 39.52
CA VAL A 7 -15.42 -3.63 38.36
C VAL A 7 -14.61 -4.53 37.43
N VAL A 8 -15.27 -5.11 36.42
CA VAL A 8 -14.59 -5.75 35.30
C VAL A 8 -14.01 -4.62 34.44
N LEU A 9 -12.73 -4.31 34.64
CA LEU A 9 -11.96 -3.53 33.68
C LEU A 9 -11.73 -4.43 32.45
N ALA A 10 -12.69 -4.42 31.52
CA ALA A 10 -12.48 -5.01 30.21
C ALA A 10 -11.37 -4.20 29.52
N LEU A 11 -10.15 -4.74 29.54
CA LEU A 11 -9.04 -4.24 28.75
C LEU A 11 -9.35 -4.58 27.29
N SER A 12 -10.20 -3.77 26.65
CA SER A 12 -10.44 -3.88 25.22
C SER A 12 -9.11 -3.64 24.52
N ALA A 13 -8.57 -4.69 23.89
CA ALA A 13 -7.35 -4.64 23.09
C ALA A 13 -7.56 -3.88 21.76
N ALA A 14 -8.19 -2.69 21.81
CA ALA A 14 -8.30 -1.80 20.67
C ALA A 14 -7.01 -0.98 20.57
N THR A 15 -5.89 -1.64 20.24
CA THR A 15 -4.67 -0.93 19.88
C THR A 15 -4.82 -0.41 18.45
N MET A 16 -5.11 0.90 18.35
CA MET A 16 -4.48 1.93 17.51
C MET A 16 -4.28 1.54 16.00
N VAL A 17 -4.53 2.35 14.96
CA VAL A 17 -3.89 3.63 14.62
C VAL A 17 -4.42 4.07 13.23
N SER A 18 -4.49 5.38 12.94
CA SER A 18 -4.70 5.88 11.58
C SER A 18 -3.51 6.73 11.13
N ALA A 19 -3.02 6.66 9.88
CA ALA A 19 -1.74 7.30 9.52
C ALA A 19 -1.50 7.65 8.05
N HIS A 20 -0.45 8.44 7.77
CA HIS A 20 0.39 8.24 6.60
C HIS A 20 0.68 6.74 6.49
N GLY A 21 0.40 6.13 5.35
CA GLY A 21 0.58 4.69 5.23
C GLY A 21 1.04 4.32 3.85
N ASN A 22 1.71 3.18 3.79
CA ASN A 22 2.29 2.68 2.58
C ASN A 22 2.05 1.17 2.46
N VAL A 23 2.07 0.69 1.22
CA VAL A 23 1.80 -0.71 0.90
C VAL A 23 3.12 -1.45 0.83
N GLN A 24 3.36 -2.37 1.76
CA GLN A 24 4.68 -2.96 1.96
C GLN A 24 4.96 -4.10 1.00
N VAL A 25 4.07 -5.09 0.98
CA VAL A 25 4.14 -6.25 0.09
C VAL A 25 2.73 -6.65 -0.27
N VAL A 26 2.56 -7.13 -1.50
CA VAL A 26 1.32 -7.71 -2.02
C VAL A 26 1.62 -9.03 -2.69
N THR A 27 0.72 -9.99 -2.50
CA THR A 27 0.76 -11.35 -3.04
C THR A 27 -0.55 -11.64 -3.76
N GLY A 28 -0.49 -12.40 -4.86
CA GLY A 28 -1.67 -12.85 -5.59
C GLY A 28 -2.13 -14.23 -5.11
N ASP A 29 -3.40 -14.59 -5.32
CA ASP A 29 -3.95 -15.90 -4.94
C ASP A 29 -3.30 -17.09 -5.65
N LYS A 30 -2.57 -16.85 -6.75
CA LYS A 30 -1.76 -17.84 -7.46
C LYS A 30 -0.26 -17.71 -7.19
N GLY A 31 0.10 -16.99 -6.12
CA GLY A 31 1.48 -16.76 -5.70
C GLY A 31 2.12 -15.55 -6.35
N GLY A 32 3.45 -15.46 -6.25
CA GLY A 32 4.21 -14.26 -6.61
C GLY A 32 3.96 -13.10 -5.65
N ASN A 33 4.90 -12.18 -5.56
CA ASN A 33 4.80 -11.03 -4.67
C ASN A 33 5.58 -9.84 -5.23
N VAL A 34 5.19 -8.65 -4.79
CA VAL A 34 5.90 -7.42 -5.10
C VAL A 34 5.74 -6.42 -3.96
N THR A 35 6.73 -5.55 -3.78
CA THR A 35 6.55 -4.32 -2.98
C THR A 35 5.83 -3.26 -3.81
N ALA A 36 5.23 -2.24 -3.17
CA ALA A 36 4.74 -1.11 -3.94
C ALA A 36 5.91 -0.29 -4.52
N LEU A 37 5.66 0.43 -5.62
CA LEU A 37 6.66 1.32 -6.22
C LEU A 37 7.20 2.32 -5.19
N GLY A 38 8.53 2.46 -5.15
CA GLY A 38 9.22 3.36 -4.24
C GLY A 38 9.47 2.82 -2.83
N ILE A 39 8.92 1.66 -2.47
CA ILE A 39 9.16 1.01 -1.17
C ILE A 39 10.57 0.46 -1.09
N LYS A 40 11.26 0.77 0.00
CA LYS A 40 12.65 0.33 0.21
C LYS A 40 12.81 -0.67 1.37
N GLY A 41 11.70 -1.18 1.89
CA GLY A 41 11.67 -2.23 2.91
C GLY A 41 12.47 -1.83 4.15
N ALA A 42 13.39 -2.71 4.58
CA ALA A 42 14.15 -2.52 5.82
C ALA A 42 15.13 -1.34 5.83
N SER A 43 15.34 -0.67 4.70
CA SER A 43 16.24 0.50 4.64
C SER A 43 15.60 1.80 5.15
N VAL A 44 14.27 1.84 5.29
CA VAL A 44 13.55 2.95 5.92
C VAL A 44 13.23 2.58 7.36
N ALA A 45 13.55 3.48 8.30
CA ALA A 45 13.33 3.22 9.71
C ALA A 45 11.84 3.06 10.01
N ARG A 46 11.46 2.02 10.78
CA ARG A 46 10.06 1.80 11.15
C ARG A 46 9.58 2.75 12.25
N PHE A 47 10.49 3.22 13.10
CA PHE A 47 10.22 4.10 14.23
C PHE A 47 11.24 5.22 14.26
N GLY A 48 10.87 6.39 14.79
CA GLY A 48 11.76 7.56 14.86
C GLY A 48 11.05 8.84 14.43
N ALA A 49 11.82 9.84 13.97
CA ALA A 49 11.26 11.06 13.42
C ALA A 49 10.67 10.81 12.02
N ASN A 50 9.59 11.51 11.65
CA ASN A 50 8.91 11.37 10.36
C ASN A 50 9.86 11.43 9.14
N ALA A 51 10.87 12.31 9.19
CA ALA A 51 11.88 12.45 8.14
C ALA A 51 12.72 11.17 7.88
N GLN A 52 12.70 10.22 8.82
CA GLN A 52 13.40 8.94 8.75
C GLN A 52 12.46 7.76 8.46
N THR A 53 11.16 7.92 8.72
CA THR A 53 10.17 6.82 8.66
C THR A 53 9.20 6.91 7.50
N GLU A 54 9.07 8.07 6.86
CA GLU A 54 8.14 8.32 5.74
C GLU A 54 8.84 8.43 4.39
N GLN A 55 10.12 8.06 4.31
CA GLN A 55 10.95 8.25 3.12
C GLN A 55 10.39 7.56 1.87
N ASP A 56 9.76 6.41 2.06
CA ASP A 56 9.15 5.60 1.00
C ASP A 56 7.60 5.64 1.01
N THR A 57 7.00 6.54 1.79
CA THR A 57 5.55 6.74 1.76
C THR A 57 5.15 7.47 0.49
N THR A 58 4.33 6.83 -0.35
CA THR A 58 3.82 7.46 -1.57
C THR A 58 2.73 8.48 -1.23
N VAL A 59 2.79 9.65 -1.86
CA VAL A 59 1.78 10.71 -1.77
C VAL A 59 1.21 10.98 -3.17
N PHE A 60 -0.10 10.83 -3.34
CA PHE A 60 -0.81 11.01 -4.63
C PHE A 60 -1.29 12.44 -4.91
N GLY A 61 -0.71 13.42 -4.21
CA GLY A 61 -1.01 14.84 -4.39
C GLY A 61 -2.00 15.41 -3.37
N LYS A 62 -1.88 16.71 -3.06
CA LYS A 62 -2.74 17.38 -2.08
C LYS A 62 -4.13 17.64 -2.69
N GLY A 63 -5.18 17.55 -1.86
CA GLY A 63 -6.56 17.87 -2.28
C GLY A 63 -7.27 16.77 -3.07
N THR A 64 -6.67 15.58 -3.20
CA THR A 64 -7.24 14.42 -3.90
C THR A 64 -7.71 13.31 -2.96
N ALA A 65 -7.78 13.58 -1.65
CA ALA A 65 -8.24 12.68 -0.57
C ALA A 65 -9.38 11.73 -0.97
N ASN A 66 -10.47 12.27 -1.51
CA ASN A 66 -11.65 11.48 -1.89
C ASN A 66 -11.77 11.31 -3.42
N LYS A 67 -10.65 11.41 -4.13
CA LYS A 67 -10.56 11.31 -5.60
C LYS A 67 -9.52 10.25 -5.99
N PRO A 68 -9.74 8.97 -5.65
CA PRO A 68 -8.75 7.92 -5.84
C PRO A 68 -8.42 7.68 -7.32
N MET A 69 -9.35 7.99 -8.22
CA MET A 69 -9.19 7.87 -9.68
C MET A 69 -8.39 9.04 -10.30
N THR A 70 -7.62 9.78 -9.51
CA THR A 70 -6.72 10.81 -10.07
C THR A 70 -5.48 10.16 -10.68
N ASP A 71 -5.05 10.64 -11.84
CA ASP A 71 -3.89 10.11 -12.55
C ASP A 71 -2.58 10.32 -11.80
N GLY A 72 -1.60 9.49 -12.16
CA GLY A 72 -0.24 9.58 -11.67
C GLY A 72 0.06 8.62 -10.53
N LEU A 73 1.32 8.21 -10.50
CA LEU A 73 1.88 7.27 -9.55
C LEU A 73 2.24 7.91 -8.20
N GLY A 74 2.09 9.23 -8.08
CA GLY A 74 2.49 9.95 -6.89
C GLY A 74 4.01 10.11 -6.77
N LYS A 75 4.45 10.45 -5.57
CA LYS A 75 5.86 10.66 -5.25
C LYS A 75 6.19 10.18 -3.85
N THR A 76 7.44 9.79 -3.64
CA THR A 76 8.01 9.61 -2.30
C THR A 76 9.05 10.68 -2.02
N THR A 77 9.44 10.86 -0.76
CA THR A 77 10.51 11.81 -0.40
C THR A 77 11.84 11.39 -1.02
N ASP A 78 12.09 10.09 -1.04
CA ASP A 78 13.38 9.54 -1.47
C ASP A 78 13.53 9.32 -2.97
N ASN A 79 12.47 8.95 -3.67
CA ASN A 79 12.52 8.67 -5.11
C ASN A 79 12.00 9.86 -5.95
N GLY A 80 11.40 10.87 -5.32
CA GLY A 80 10.68 11.91 -6.03
C GLY A 80 9.47 11.34 -6.76
N ALA A 81 9.17 11.84 -7.95
CA ALA A 81 8.05 11.36 -8.76
C ALA A 81 8.26 9.91 -9.21
N LEU A 82 7.34 9.03 -8.82
CA LEU A 82 7.39 7.61 -9.16
C LEU A 82 7.08 7.40 -10.65
N LYS A 83 7.70 6.37 -11.21
CA LYS A 83 7.59 5.97 -12.62
C LYS A 83 7.33 4.47 -12.69
N VAL A 84 6.72 4.02 -13.78
CA VAL A 84 6.54 2.58 -14.05
C VAL A 84 7.89 1.84 -14.03
N ALA A 85 8.97 2.48 -14.49
CA ALA A 85 10.33 1.93 -14.46
C ALA A 85 10.86 1.61 -13.03
N ASP A 86 10.26 2.18 -11.99
CA ASP A 86 10.58 1.83 -10.59
C ASP A 86 10.13 0.42 -10.22
N LEU A 87 9.33 -0.23 -11.08
CA LEU A 87 8.92 -1.63 -10.92
C LEU A 87 10.13 -2.56 -10.80
N LYS A 88 11.22 -2.27 -11.53
CA LYS A 88 12.46 -3.04 -11.43
C LYS A 88 12.96 -3.08 -9.98
N ALA A 89 12.98 -1.93 -9.31
CA ALA A 89 13.43 -1.84 -7.92
C ALA A 89 12.45 -2.55 -6.98
N ALA A 90 11.14 -2.40 -7.22
CA ALA A 90 10.10 -3.03 -6.42
C ALA A 90 10.18 -4.58 -6.44
N MET A 91 10.60 -5.15 -7.57
CA MET A 91 10.80 -6.60 -7.75
C MET A 91 12.10 -7.13 -7.14
N VAL A 92 13.17 -6.34 -7.08
CA VAL A 92 14.43 -6.76 -6.40
C VAL A 92 14.17 -7.21 -4.96
N SER A 93 13.24 -6.54 -4.28
CA SER A 93 12.85 -6.82 -2.90
C SER A 93 11.83 -7.96 -2.74
N SER A 94 11.33 -8.55 -3.84
CA SER A 94 10.21 -9.51 -3.81
C SER A 94 10.40 -10.74 -4.69
N GLY A 95 11.42 -10.79 -5.54
CA GLY A 95 11.68 -11.91 -6.44
C GLY A 95 11.28 -11.61 -7.89
N SER A 96 11.40 -12.61 -8.77
CA SER A 96 11.25 -12.43 -10.22
C SER A 96 9.81 -12.54 -10.74
N THR A 97 8.85 -12.87 -9.88
CA THR A 97 7.47 -13.15 -10.29
C THR A 97 6.51 -12.18 -9.62
N LEU A 98 5.84 -11.36 -10.43
CA LEU A 98 4.77 -10.48 -9.94
C LEU A 98 3.63 -11.30 -9.32
N PRO A 99 2.81 -10.70 -8.44
CA PRO A 99 1.57 -11.30 -7.96
C PRO A 99 0.74 -11.84 -9.11
N GLN A 100 0.35 -13.12 -9.01
CA GLN A 100 -0.46 -13.82 -10.00
C GLN A 100 -1.88 -13.98 -9.47
N VAL A 101 -2.87 -13.56 -10.26
CA VAL A 101 -4.28 -13.51 -9.83
C VAL A 101 -5.19 -14.34 -10.72
N SER A 102 -6.14 -15.09 -10.15
CA SER A 102 -7.15 -15.83 -10.93
C SER A 102 -8.07 -14.91 -11.74
N ASN A 103 -8.42 -15.31 -12.96
CA ASN A 103 -9.31 -14.52 -13.83
C ASN A 103 -10.80 -14.91 -13.80
N ASP A 104 -11.17 -15.84 -12.92
CA ASP A 104 -12.52 -16.41 -12.82
C ASP A 104 -13.46 -15.61 -11.90
N GLY A 105 -13.00 -14.45 -11.40
CA GLY A 105 -13.73 -13.62 -10.46
C GLY A 105 -13.60 -14.06 -8.99
N THR A 106 -12.77 -15.06 -8.70
CA THR A 106 -12.32 -15.39 -7.33
C THR A 106 -10.95 -14.80 -7.01
N GLY A 107 -10.26 -14.25 -8.01
CA GLY A 107 -8.91 -13.70 -7.87
C GLY A 107 -8.81 -12.59 -6.83
N THR A 108 -7.74 -12.65 -6.03
CA THR A 108 -7.48 -11.66 -4.98
C THR A 108 -6.02 -11.24 -4.94
N LEU A 109 -5.82 -9.97 -4.59
CA LEU A 109 -4.54 -9.45 -4.11
C LEU A 109 -4.64 -9.28 -2.60
N THR A 110 -3.69 -9.83 -1.86
CA THR A 110 -3.60 -9.68 -0.41
C THR A 110 -2.29 -8.99 -0.08
N GLY A 111 -2.31 -8.01 0.82
CA GLY A 111 -1.12 -7.26 1.15
C GLY A 111 -1.11 -6.73 2.56
N THR A 112 -0.02 -6.03 2.87
CA THR A 112 0.18 -5.38 4.17
C THR A 112 0.20 -3.88 4.00
N TRP A 113 -0.74 -3.22 4.66
CA TRP A 113 -0.72 -1.78 4.86
C TRP A 113 0.08 -1.46 6.11
N ARG A 114 1.16 -0.70 5.97
CA ARG A 114 1.89 -0.18 7.11
C ARG A 114 1.39 1.20 7.46
N ILE A 115 1.12 1.33 8.74
CA ILE A 115 0.70 2.53 9.40
C ILE A 115 1.96 3.22 9.91
N VAL A 116 2.29 4.38 9.33
CA VAL A 116 3.54 5.10 9.64
C VAL A 116 3.34 6.00 10.85
N THR A 117 2.49 7.02 10.76
CA THR A 117 2.14 7.99 11.83
C THR A 117 0.81 7.67 12.57
N SER A 118 0.21 8.62 13.31
CA SER A 118 -1.10 8.44 13.98
C SER A 118 -2.19 9.44 13.55
N ASP A 119 -2.01 10.11 12.40
CA ASP A 119 -2.87 11.19 11.89
C ASP A 119 -3.68 10.88 10.61
N GLY A 120 -3.71 9.65 10.12
CA GLY A 120 -4.35 9.30 8.84
C GLY A 120 -5.85 9.01 8.94
N THR A 121 -6.45 8.62 7.84
CA THR A 121 -7.89 8.36 7.76
C THR A 121 -8.14 7.14 6.86
N ALA A 122 -8.86 6.14 7.37
CA ALA A 122 -9.46 5.13 6.52
C ALA A 122 -10.62 5.76 5.72
N ASN A 123 -11.03 5.11 4.65
CA ASN A 123 -11.96 5.72 3.69
C ASN A 123 -13.41 5.61 4.14
N ASP A 124 -13.70 4.64 4.99
CA ASP A 124 -15.02 4.41 5.57
C ASP A 124 -14.93 3.97 7.04
N LYS A 125 -16.09 3.62 7.61
CA LYS A 125 -16.21 3.17 9.01
C LYS A 125 -15.66 1.77 9.21
N GLN A 126 -15.56 1.01 8.14
CA GLN A 126 -15.10 -0.37 8.13
C GLN A 126 -13.58 -0.45 8.09
N GLY A 127 -12.90 0.67 7.79
CA GLY A 127 -11.45 0.72 7.72
C GLY A 127 -10.89 0.52 6.34
N ASN A 128 -11.74 0.48 5.31
CA ASN A 128 -11.30 0.14 3.97
C ASN A 128 -10.44 1.25 3.36
N LEU A 129 -9.64 0.82 2.39
CA LEU A 129 -8.83 1.67 1.53
C LEU A 129 -9.41 1.69 0.12
N PHE A 130 -9.04 2.68 -0.67
CA PHE A 130 -9.41 2.81 -2.06
C PHE A 130 -8.47 1.89 -2.81
N ALA A 131 -9.01 1.12 -3.73
CA ALA A 131 -8.23 0.42 -4.74
C ALA A 131 -8.64 0.96 -6.11
N VAL A 132 -7.71 1.21 -7.02
CA VAL A 132 -8.03 1.57 -8.40
C VAL A 132 -7.19 0.70 -9.33
N LEU A 133 -7.89 -0.11 -10.13
CA LEU A 133 -7.32 -0.98 -11.13
C LEU A 133 -7.10 -0.19 -12.43
N ASP A 134 -5.84 -0.08 -12.85
CA ASP A 134 -5.45 0.36 -14.18
C ASP A 134 -4.97 -0.84 -14.99
N THR A 135 -5.73 -1.22 -16.01
CA THR A 135 -5.41 -2.34 -16.90
C THR A 135 -4.30 -2.03 -17.90
N THR A 136 -3.99 -0.76 -18.11
CA THR A 136 -2.93 -0.32 -19.03
C THR A 136 -1.54 -0.31 -18.37
N GLY A 137 -1.49 -0.35 -17.03
CA GLY A 137 -0.25 -0.36 -16.27
C GLY A 137 0.56 0.94 -16.36
N THR A 138 -0.06 2.06 -16.71
CA THR A 138 0.61 3.35 -16.99
C THR A 138 0.46 4.36 -15.87
N GLY A 139 -0.50 4.15 -14.96
CA GLY A 139 -0.88 5.11 -13.93
C GLY A 139 -2.00 6.07 -14.35
N THR A 140 -2.72 5.78 -15.45
CA THR A 140 -3.91 6.52 -15.91
C THR A 140 -5.16 6.03 -15.16
N TYR A 141 -5.18 6.25 -13.86
CA TYR A 141 -6.25 5.81 -12.96
C TYR A 141 -7.61 6.44 -13.24
N SER A 142 -7.67 7.57 -13.94
CA SER A 142 -8.93 8.21 -14.32
C SER A 142 -9.75 7.37 -15.29
N GLN A 143 -9.10 6.45 -16.00
CA GLN A 143 -9.73 5.48 -16.91
C GLN A 143 -9.84 4.08 -16.29
N GLY A 144 -9.41 3.93 -15.03
CA GLY A 144 -9.41 2.67 -14.32
C GLY A 144 -10.77 2.30 -13.74
N THR A 145 -10.78 1.19 -13.01
CA THR A 145 -11.94 0.71 -12.25
C THR A 145 -11.67 0.91 -10.77
N GLN A 146 -12.52 1.69 -10.09
CA GLN A 146 -12.44 1.80 -8.64
C GLN A 146 -12.97 0.52 -7.98
N LEU A 147 -12.16 -0.03 -7.08
CA LEU A 147 -12.41 -1.19 -6.25
C LEU A 147 -12.27 -0.79 -4.77
N VAL A 148 -12.38 -1.78 -3.89
CA VAL A 148 -12.19 -1.61 -2.45
C VAL A 148 -11.07 -2.54 -1.99
N ALA A 149 -10.14 -1.98 -1.22
CA ALA A 149 -9.19 -2.74 -0.43
C ALA A 149 -9.77 -2.90 0.97
N THR A 150 -10.37 -4.08 1.21
CA THR A 150 -10.92 -4.42 2.52
C THR A 150 -9.77 -4.64 3.49
N SER A 151 -9.79 -3.97 4.63
CA SER A 151 -8.70 -4.04 5.60
C SER A 151 -9.24 -4.14 7.01
N ASP A 152 -8.48 -4.81 7.88
CA ASP A 152 -8.77 -4.87 9.33
C ASP A 152 -8.31 -3.61 10.07
N MET A 153 -7.97 -2.54 9.33
CA MET A 153 -7.77 -1.22 9.92
C MET A 153 -9.07 -0.80 10.60
N VAL A 154 -8.99 -0.14 11.76
CA VAL A 154 -10.19 0.42 12.39
C VAL A 154 -10.38 1.84 11.88
N GLY A 155 -11.38 2.04 11.01
CA GLY A 155 -11.83 3.36 10.58
C GLY A 155 -12.84 3.96 11.58
N ASN A 156 -12.76 5.26 11.89
CA ASN A 156 -13.66 5.87 12.88
C ASN A 156 -14.82 6.68 12.28
N GLY A 157 -15.05 6.57 10.98
CA GLY A 157 -16.24 7.18 10.35
C GLY A 157 -16.41 8.70 10.45
N LYS A 158 -15.47 9.41 11.07
CA LYS A 158 -15.46 10.86 11.34
C LYS A 158 -14.05 11.47 11.42
N GLY A 159 -13.03 10.80 10.86
CA GLY A 159 -11.71 11.42 10.59
C GLY A 159 -10.81 11.75 11.80
N ASN A 160 -10.93 11.09 12.95
CA ASN A 160 -9.93 11.17 14.04
C ASN A 160 -10.12 10.06 15.09
N VAL A 161 -9.09 9.27 15.39
CA VAL A 161 -8.86 8.53 16.65
C VAL A 161 -7.44 7.99 16.64
N VAL A 162 -6.68 7.94 17.74
CA VAL A 162 -6.87 8.24 19.16
C VAL A 162 -5.64 9.09 19.50
N GLN A 163 -5.69 10.26 20.13
CA GLN A 163 -5.70 10.34 21.60
C GLN A 163 -6.05 11.77 22.07
N ARG A 164 -6.94 12.52 21.39
CA ARG A 164 -7.05 13.98 21.60
C ARG A 164 -7.37 14.45 23.03
N ALA A 165 -8.04 13.68 23.89
CA ALA A 165 -8.31 14.14 25.26
C ALA A 165 -7.06 14.07 26.17
N VAL A 166 -6.37 12.93 26.17
CA VAL A 166 -5.18 12.70 27.00
C VAL A 166 -3.94 13.33 26.34
N GLU A 167 -3.79 13.25 25.02
CA GLU A 167 -2.72 13.96 24.29
C GLU A 167 -2.89 15.47 24.32
N SER A 168 -4.09 16.05 24.23
CA SER A 168 -4.19 17.52 24.35
C SER A 168 -3.82 17.97 25.74
N ALA A 169 -4.22 17.22 26.78
CA ALA A 169 -3.82 17.49 28.17
C ALA A 169 -2.30 17.34 28.38
N LEU A 170 -1.66 16.32 27.80
CA LEU A 170 -0.23 16.08 27.89
C LEU A 170 0.60 17.01 26.96
N LYS A 171 0.07 17.40 25.79
CA LYS A 171 0.65 18.41 24.88
C LYS A 171 0.54 19.81 25.47
N SER A 172 -0.57 20.14 26.15
CA SER A 172 -0.75 21.44 26.81
C SER A 172 0.19 21.64 28.00
N VAL A 173 0.73 20.56 28.55
CA VAL A 173 1.75 20.59 29.63
C VAL A 173 3.14 20.20 29.15
N GLY A 174 3.38 20.13 27.83
CA GLY A 174 4.70 19.89 27.24
C GLY A 174 5.27 18.47 27.40
N LEU A 175 4.46 17.51 27.86
CA LEU A 175 4.87 16.12 28.12
C LEU A 175 4.74 15.19 26.90
N LEU A 176 4.20 15.67 25.78
CA LEU A 176 4.15 14.94 24.51
C LEU A 176 4.51 15.85 23.32
N LYS A 177 5.57 15.49 22.58
CA LYS A 177 5.88 16.03 21.24
C LYS A 177 5.12 15.21 20.17
N ARG A 178 4.79 15.84 19.03
CA ARG A 178 3.90 15.35 17.93
C ARG A 178 4.08 13.88 17.48
N ALA A 179 2.97 13.33 16.96
CA ALA A 179 2.78 12.09 16.18
C ALA A 179 3.68 10.91 16.61
N ASN A 180 3.12 9.98 17.39
CA ASN A 180 3.80 8.71 17.63
C ASN A 180 3.77 7.92 16.32
N ASN A 181 4.95 7.69 15.73
CA ASN A 181 5.12 6.65 14.74
C ASN A 181 4.80 5.31 15.40
N VAL A 182 3.84 4.61 14.82
CA VAL A 182 3.27 3.43 15.46
C VAL A 182 3.81 2.14 14.89
N GLY A 183 4.38 2.20 13.68
CA GLY A 183 4.84 1.04 12.93
C GLY A 183 3.89 -0.14 13.07
N ALA A 184 2.58 0.07 12.92
CA ALA A 184 1.58 -0.98 13.00
C ALA A 184 1.29 -1.47 11.59
N ASP A 185 1.05 -2.77 11.42
CA ASP A 185 0.75 -3.37 10.12
C ASP A 185 -0.69 -3.91 10.16
N ALA A 186 -1.46 -3.64 9.11
CA ALA A 186 -2.81 -4.17 8.93
C ALA A 186 -2.88 -4.93 7.60
N PRO A 187 -3.43 -6.16 7.58
CA PRO A 187 -3.66 -6.85 6.33
C PRO A 187 -4.78 -6.17 5.53
N PHE A 188 -4.71 -6.27 4.22
CA PHE A 188 -5.82 -5.92 3.34
C PHE A 188 -5.96 -6.93 2.20
N SER A 189 -7.15 -6.98 1.60
CA SER A 189 -7.44 -7.77 0.42
C SER A 189 -8.26 -6.97 -0.60
N VAL A 190 -7.95 -7.16 -1.88
CA VAL A 190 -8.67 -6.58 -3.02
C VAL A 190 -9.14 -7.71 -3.92
N LYS A 191 -10.45 -7.76 -4.18
CA LYS A 191 -11.02 -8.69 -5.15
C LYS A 191 -10.85 -8.16 -6.57
N ILE A 192 -10.31 -8.97 -7.48
CA ILE A 192 -10.12 -8.60 -8.88
C ILE A 192 -11.32 -9.08 -9.71
N PRO A 193 -11.91 -8.22 -10.58
CA PRO A 193 -13.01 -8.62 -11.44
C PRO A 193 -12.64 -9.76 -12.40
N ALA A 194 -13.61 -10.64 -12.70
CA ALA A 194 -13.45 -11.65 -13.73
C ALA A 194 -13.22 -11.00 -15.11
N GLY A 195 -12.47 -11.70 -15.97
CA GLY A 195 -12.18 -11.22 -17.34
C GLY A 195 -11.23 -10.01 -17.39
N THR A 196 -10.57 -9.67 -16.29
CA THR A 196 -9.52 -8.65 -16.27
C THR A 196 -8.44 -9.02 -17.28
N THR A 197 -8.04 -8.06 -18.10
CA THR A 197 -6.94 -8.20 -19.07
C THR A 197 -5.99 -7.04 -18.89
N CYS A 198 -4.70 -7.34 -18.81
CA CYS A 198 -3.66 -6.38 -18.51
C CYS A 198 -2.75 -6.18 -19.72
N THR A 199 -2.37 -4.94 -20.01
CA THR A 199 -1.55 -4.58 -21.17
C THR A 199 -0.29 -3.79 -20.81
N GLY A 200 -0.02 -3.59 -19.52
CA GLY A 200 1.16 -2.88 -19.04
C GLY A 200 2.46 -3.57 -19.42
N ASN A 201 3.44 -2.77 -19.82
CA ASN A 201 4.77 -3.22 -20.21
C ASN A 201 5.82 -2.26 -19.64
N ASP A 202 6.91 -2.82 -19.14
CA ASP A 202 8.04 -2.05 -18.63
C ASP A 202 9.36 -2.70 -19.05
N ALA A 203 10.11 -1.98 -19.88
CA ALA A 203 11.41 -2.46 -20.35
C ALA A 203 12.47 -2.51 -19.24
N ALA A 204 12.33 -1.70 -18.17
CA ALA A 204 13.33 -1.66 -17.10
C ALA A 204 13.29 -2.92 -16.22
N SER A 205 12.08 -3.37 -15.85
CA SER A 205 11.85 -4.64 -15.14
C SER A 205 11.79 -5.85 -16.07
N GLY A 206 11.47 -5.66 -17.36
CA GLY A 206 11.22 -6.74 -18.31
C GLY A 206 9.84 -7.37 -18.18
N MET A 207 8.96 -6.82 -17.33
CA MET A 207 7.61 -7.34 -17.12
C MET A 207 6.64 -6.83 -18.19
N THR A 208 5.78 -7.74 -18.64
CA THR A 208 4.72 -7.48 -19.63
C THR A 208 3.37 -7.98 -19.14
N ASN A 209 2.28 -7.56 -19.77
CA ASN A 209 0.91 -7.96 -19.41
C ASN A 209 0.58 -7.76 -17.92
N PHE A 210 1.12 -6.71 -17.29
CA PHE A 210 0.78 -6.39 -15.91
C PHE A 210 -0.27 -5.28 -15.83
N CYS A 211 -1.13 -5.37 -14.82
CA CYS A 211 -2.01 -4.31 -14.39
C CYS A 211 -1.33 -3.54 -13.26
N LEU A 212 -1.76 -2.31 -13.03
CA LEU A 212 -1.30 -1.51 -11.90
C LEU A 212 -2.47 -1.21 -10.97
N MET A 213 -2.27 -1.48 -9.68
CA MET A 213 -3.24 -1.21 -8.63
C MET A 213 -2.76 -0.04 -7.78
N LYS A 214 -3.52 1.05 -7.74
CA LYS A 214 -3.36 2.10 -6.72
C LYS A 214 -4.11 1.68 -5.48
N ILE A 215 -3.45 1.67 -4.33
CA ILE A 215 -4.11 1.51 -3.02
C ILE A 215 -3.85 2.77 -2.22
N ALA A 216 -4.89 3.43 -1.75
CA ALA A 216 -4.77 4.72 -1.08
C ALA A 216 -5.81 4.97 0.01
N ASN A 217 -5.40 5.75 1.01
CA ASN A 217 -6.28 6.27 2.04
C ASN A 217 -6.84 7.66 1.65
N ASN A 218 -7.79 8.22 2.41
CA ASN A 218 -8.47 9.47 2.07
C ASN A 218 -7.94 10.69 2.84
N ASN A 219 -6.63 10.73 3.07
CA ASN A 219 -6.04 11.82 3.84
C ASN A 219 -5.95 13.13 3.02
N ASN A 220 -6.38 14.26 3.60
CA ASN A 220 -6.35 15.59 2.98
C ASN A 220 -4.95 16.17 2.80
N ALA A 221 -3.96 15.75 3.61
CA ALA A 221 -2.55 16.10 3.40
C ALA A 221 -1.95 15.48 2.12
N GLY A 222 -2.70 14.56 1.53
CA GLY A 222 -2.45 13.81 0.31
C GLY A 222 -2.88 12.37 0.54
N PRO A 223 -3.59 11.70 -0.39
CA PRO A 223 -3.80 10.27 -0.28
C PRO A 223 -2.43 9.60 -0.16
N PHE A 224 -2.23 8.86 0.92
CA PHE A 224 -1.04 8.04 1.12
C PHE A 224 -1.32 6.64 0.61
N GLY A 225 -0.28 5.91 0.20
CA GLY A 225 -0.42 4.49 -0.12
C GLY A 225 0.69 3.96 -1.01
N GLY A 226 0.32 3.32 -2.11
CA GLY A 226 1.29 2.78 -3.07
C GLY A 226 0.67 2.27 -4.36
N ASN A 227 1.52 2.05 -5.35
CA ASN A 227 1.16 1.43 -6.63
C ASN A 227 1.79 0.04 -6.71
N VAL A 228 1.02 -0.96 -7.10
CA VAL A 228 1.43 -2.37 -7.09
C VAL A 228 1.15 -2.97 -8.46
N ALA A 229 2.16 -3.56 -9.08
CA ALA A 229 1.98 -4.28 -10.34
C ALA A 229 1.58 -5.73 -10.07
N PHE A 230 0.68 -6.29 -10.88
CA PHE A 230 0.30 -7.69 -10.81
C PHE A 230 -0.08 -8.21 -12.19
N GLN A 231 -0.14 -9.53 -12.34
CA GLN A 231 -0.54 -10.18 -13.59
C GLN A 231 -1.71 -11.12 -13.35
N ILE A 232 -2.48 -11.34 -14.41
CA ILE A 232 -3.48 -12.39 -14.41
C ILE A 232 -2.78 -13.72 -14.69
N ALA A 233 -3.00 -14.68 -13.80
CA ALA A 233 -2.36 -15.99 -13.88
C ALA A 233 -2.62 -16.65 -15.24
N GLY A 234 -1.58 -17.27 -15.80
CA GLY A 234 -1.65 -17.91 -17.13
C GLY A 234 -1.59 -16.94 -18.32
N THR A 235 -1.51 -15.63 -18.09
CA THR A 235 -1.33 -14.61 -19.15
C THR A 235 0.04 -13.94 -19.15
N ALA A 236 0.85 -14.21 -18.11
CA ALA A 236 2.22 -13.71 -17.98
C ALA A 236 3.14 -14.37 -19.03
N ALA A 237 3.91 -13.57 -19.77
CA ALA A 237 4.99 -14.09 -20.60
C ALA A 237 6.11 -14.65 -19.70
N PRO A 238 6.79 -15.74 -20.07
CA PRO A 238 7.96 -16.22 -19.34
C PRO A 238 9.02 -15.12 -19.27
N ALA A 239 9.63 -14.92 -18.09
CA ALA A 239 10.79 -14.06 -17.94
C ALA A 239 11.85 -14.47 -18.98
N ALA A 240 12.34 -13.50 -19.77
CA ALA A 240 13.35 -13.78 -20.78
C ALA A 240 14.57 -14.45 -20.14
N ALA A 241 14.89 -15.67 -20.59
CA ALA A 241 16.08 -16.37 -20.14
C ALA A 241 17.33 -15.50 -20.44
N PRO A 242 18.33 -15.44 -19.55
CA PRO A 242 19.53 -14.67 -19.81
C PRO A 242 20.19 -15.19 -21.08
N ALA A 243 20.50 -14.28 -22.01
CA ALA A 243 21.14 -14.62 -23.27
C ALA A 243 22.44 -15.39 -22.99
N ALA A 244 22.50 -16.65 -23.43
CA ALA A 244 23.71 -17.45 -23.32
C ALA A 244 24.85 -16.72 -24.05
N ALA A 245 25.88 -16.33 -23.30
CA ALA A 245 27.07 -15.71 -23.86
C ALA A 245 27.69 -16.68 -24.89
N LYS A 246 27.63 -16.33 -26.18
CA LYS A 246 28.36 -17.04 -27.22
C LYS A 246 29.85 -16.94 -26.90
N ARG A 247 30.44 -18.00 -26.35
CA ARG A 247 31.89 -18.15 -26.28
C ARG A 247 32.41 -18.21 -27.71
N ALA A 248 33.02 -17.11 -28.16
CA ALA A 248 33.77 -17.09 -29.40
C ALA A 248 34.99 -18.00 -29.23
N PHE A 249 34.95 -19.17 -29.88
CA PHE A 249 36.11 -20.04 -30.02
C PHE A 249 37.02 -19.41 -31.06
N LYS A 250 38.19 -18.91 -30.64
CA LYS A 250 39.28 -18.56 -31.56
C LYS A 250 40.04 -19.85 -31.89
N ALA A 251 40.07 -20.19 -33.17
CA ALA A 251 41.01 -21.15 -33.75
C ALA A 251 42.41 -20.50 -33.85
#